data_AF-A0A7J4P2C2-F1
#
_entry.id   AF-A0A7J4P2C2-F1
#
_cell.length_a   1.000
_cell.length_b   1.000
_cell.length_c   1.000
_cell.angle_alpha   90.00
_cell.angle_beta   90.00
_cell.angle_gamma   90.00
#
_symmetry.space_group_name_H-M   'P 1'
#
loop_
_entity.id
_entity.type
_entity.pdbx_description
1 polymer ?
#
loop_
_entity_poly.entity_id
_entity_poly.type
_entity_poly.pdbx_seq_one_letter_code
_entity_poly.pdbx_strand_id
1 'polypeptide(L)'
;MSSFFDRVKSGAGKVAFEADKVADGKKVELDIGGLKKQIEGVYTRLGEMSYRRYVATGQEAPEFAEVCQQVIAIEQKIAAKQEELKQINARVWQAPQPQQQYTAPPTTYAPPPSYSAPPQGYTPPPPPPQGSGKFCPSCGTPVNDTTKFCSNCGAKVQ
;
A
#
# COMPACT_ATOMS: atom_id res chain seq x y z
N MET A 1 -4.32 -19.03 15.03
CA MET A 1 -3.69 -19.65 13.83
C MET A 1 -3.65 -18.71 12.61
N SER A 2 -3.83 -17.40 12.78
CA SER A 2 -3.89 -16.41 11.67
C SER A 2 -2.51 -16.09 11.07
N SER A 3 -1.43 -16.30 11.81
CA SER A 3 -0.09 -15.82 11.48
C SER A 3 0.61 -16.55 10.32
N PHE A 4 0.16 -17.76 9.94
CA PHE A 4 0.74 -18.51 8.81
C PHE A 4 0.10 -18.13 7.47
N PHE A 5 -1.21 -17.89 7.43
CA PHE A 5 -1.93 -17.50 6.22
C PHE A 5 -1.59 -16.07 5.77
N ASP A 6 -1.45 -15.13 6.72
CA ASP A 6 -0.99 -13.76 6.43
C ASP A 6 0.45 -13.72 5.87
N ARG A 7 1.32 -14.65 6.30
CA ARG A 7 2.70 -14.76 5.80
C ARG A 7 2.76 -15.33 4.39
N VAL A 8 1.87 -16.28 4.07
CA VAL A 8 1.72 -16.84 2.72
C VAL A 8 1.12 -15.80 1.75
N LYS A 9 0.09 -15.06 2.17
CA LYS A 9 -0.54 -14.01 1.36
C LYS A 9 0.39 -12.83 1.10
N SER A 10 1.17 -12.42 2.10
CA SER A 10 2.17 -11.36 1.93
C SER A 10 3.37 -11.78 1.07
N GLY A 11 3.78 -13.06 1.12
CA GLY A 11 4.82 -13.61 0.26
C GLY A 11 4.42 -13.64 -1.22
N ALA A 12 3.21 -14.12 -1.54
CA ALA A 12 2.70 -14.15 -2.91
C ALA A 12 2.54 -12.75 -3.52
N GLY A 13 2.08 -11.77 -2.74
CA GLY A 13 1.94 -10.39 -3.19
C GLY A 13 3.27 -9.72 -3.52
N LYS A 14 4.31 -9.95 -2.69
CA LYS A 14 5.65 -9.41 -2.94
C LYS A 14 6.25 -9.94 -4.24
N VAL A 15 6.08 -11.23 -4.52
CA VAL A 15 6.59 -11.85 -5.76
C VAL A 15 5.87 -11.31 -6.99
N ALA A 16 4.53 -11.17 -6.93
CA ALA A 16 3.77 -10.56 -8.02
C ALA A 16 4.21 -9.12 -8.30
N PHE A 17 4.43 -8.32 -7.25
CA PHE A 17 4.94 -6.96 -7.37
C PHE A 17 6.37 -6.89 -7.93
N GLU A 18 7.26 -7.78 -7.49
CA GLU A 18 8.63 -7.84 -8.02
C GLU A 18 8.64 -8.22 -9.50
N ALA A 19 7.76 -9.14 -9.92
CA ALA A 19 7.60 -9.49 -11.34
C ALA A 19 7.05 -8.31 -12.17
N ASP A 20 6.03 -7.61 -11.66
CA ASP A 20 5.43 -6.44 -12.31
C ASP A 20 6.45 -5.30 -12.47
N LYS A 21 7.19 -5.00 -11.39
CA LYS A 21 8.30 -4.03 -11.39
C LYS A 21 9.37 -4.37 -12.43
N VAL A 22 9.73 -5.64 -12.58
CA VAL A 22 10.71 -6.09 -13.59
C VAL A 22 10.14 -5.94 -15.00
N ALA A 23 8.87 -6.29 -15.21
CA ALA A 23 8.22 -6.17 -16.51
C ALA A 23 8.11 -4.69 -16.96
N ASP A 24 7.67 -3.81 -16.07
CA ASP A 24 7.60 -2.37 -16.32
C ASP A 24 8.99 -1.78 -16.59
N GLY A 25 9.99 -2.16 -15.80
CA GLY A 25 11.38 -1.74 -16.01
C GLY A 25 11.90 -2.15 -17.39
N LYS A 26 11.66 -3.40 -17.80
CA LYS A 26 12.06 -3.91 -19.11
C LYS A 26 11.36 -3.21 -20.26
N LYS A 27 10.07 -2.88 -20.11
CA LYS A 27 9.33 -2.10 -21.10
C LYS A 27 9.95 -0.71 -21.30
N VAL A 28 10.26 -0.02 -20.20
CA VAL A 28 10.91 1.30 -20.27
C VAL A 28 12.31 1.22 -20.87
N GLU A 29 13.09 0.18 -20.55
CA GLU A 29 14.40 -0.05 -21.19
C GLU A 29 14.29 -0.27 -22.71
N LEU A 30 13.26 -0.99 -23.18
CA LEU A 30 12.99 -1.18 -24.60
C LEU A 30 12.62 0.15 -25.28
N ASP A 31 11.77 0.97 -24.66
CA ASP A 31 11.42 2.30 -25.15
C ASP A 31 12.66 3.20 -25.27
N ILE A 32 13.54 3.20 -24.25
CA ILE A 32 14.81 3.95 -24.28
C ILE A 32 15.70 3.46 -25.42
N GLY A 33 15.81 2.14 -25.60
CA GLY A 33 16.57 1.54 -26.70
C GLY A 33 16.04 1.96 -28.09
N GLY A 34 14.71 1.99 -28.24
CA GLY A 34 14.06 2.47 -29.46
C GLY A 34 14.34 3.95 -29.76
N LEU A 35 14.21 4.81 -28.76
CA LEU A 35 14.52 6.24 -28.88
C LEU A 35 16.00 6.49 -29.20
N LYS A 36 16.91 5.69 -28.64
CA LYS A 36 18.35 5.76 -28.98
C LYS A 36 18.62 5.35 -30.43
N LYS A 37 17.97 4.30 -30.94
CA LYS A 37 18.07 3.97 -32.37
C LYS A 37 17.49 5.06 -33.26
N GLN A 38 16.43 5.73 -32.80
CA GLN A 38 15.86 6.86 -33.52
C GLN A 38 16.86 8.03 -33.59
N ILE A 39 17.55 8.37 -32.50
CA ILE A 39 18.57 9.44 -32.50
C ILE A 39 19.73 9.11 -33.45
N GLU A 40 20.18 7.86 -33.47
CA GLU A 40 21.24 7.40 -34.39
C GLU A 40 20.83 7.60 -35.85
N GLY A 41 19.61 7.20 -36.21
CA GLY A 41 19.09 7.42 -37.56
C GLY A 41 18.96 8.92 -37.92
N VAL A 42 18.60 9.75 -36.95
CA VAL A 42 18.54 11.21 -37.13
C VAL A 42 19.93 11.79 -37.38
N TYR A 43 20.97 11.33 -36.67
CA TYR A 43 22.34 11.77 -36.91
C TYR A 43 22.88 11.34 -38.27
N THR A 44 22.55 10.12 -38.74
CA THR A 44 22.91 9.70 -40.10
C THR A 44 22.26 10.61 -41.14
N ARG A 45 20.96 10.88 -41.00
CA ARG A 45 20.23 11.81 -41.88
C ARG A 45 20.84 13.22 -41.84
N LEU A 46 21.15 13.71 -40.65
CA LEU A 46 21.80 15.00 -40.45
C LEU A 46 23.15 15.06 -41.20
N GLY A 47 23.98 14.03 -41.05
CA GLY A 47 25.27 13.92 -41.71
C GLY A 47 25.17 13.95 -43.24
N GLU A 48 24.22 13.21 -43.83
CA GLU A 48 23.98 13.20 -45.28
C GLU A 48 23.54 14.57 -45.81
N MET A 49 22.62 15.23 -45.09
CA MET A 49 22.15 16.57 -45.45
C MET A 49 23.28 17.60 -45.37
N SER A 50 24.04 17.58 -44.27
CA SER A 50 25.19 18.47 -44.06
C SER A 50 26.26 18.26 -45.13
N TYR A 51 26.57 17.01 -45.47
CA TYR A 51 27.56 16.68 -46.49
C TYR A 51 27.11 17.12 -47.89
N ARG A 52 25.87 16.82 -48.29
CA ARG A 52 25.30 17.29 -49.57
C ARG A 52 25.31 18.81 -49.69
N ARG A 53 24.98 19.51 -48.61
CA ARG A 53 24.97 20.99 -48.55
C ARG A 53 26.39 21.58 -48.61
N TYR A 54 27.35 20.95 -47.93
CA TYR A 54 28.75 21.35 -47.97
C TYR A 54 29.32 21.29 -49.39
N VAL A 55 28.98 20.23 -50.15
CA VAL A 55 29.41 20.08 -51.54
C VAL A 55 28.66 21.04 -52.50
N ALA A 56 27.42 21.43 -52.19
CA ALA A 56 26.58 22.23 -53.09
C ALA A 56 26.88 23.74 -53.05
N THR A 57 26.87 24.37 -51.87
CA THR A 57 27.06 25.84 -51.72
C THR A 57 27.47 26.28 -50.31
N GLY A 58 27.64 25.35 -49.35
CA GLY A 58 28.20 25.65 -48.03
C GLY A 58 27.34 26.52 -47.10
N GLN A 59 26.04 26.64 -47.35
CA GLN A 59 25.12 27.37 -46.46
C GLN A 59 24.28 26.42 -45.59
N GLU A 60 24.24 26.71 -44.29
CA GLU A 60 23.37 26.02 -43.33
C GLU A 60 21.90 26.29 -43.66
N ALA A 61 21.13 25.22 -43.76
CA ALA A 61 19.70 25.28 -44.06
C ALA A 61 18.89 25.43 -42.76
N PRO A 62 17.70 26.06 -42.79
CA PRO A 62 16.76 25.98 -41.68
C PRO A 62 16.37 24.52 -41.34
N GLU A 63 16.44 23.62 -42.32
CA GLU A 63 16.25 22.17 -42.15
C GLU A 63 17.25 21.55 -41.14
N PHE A 64 18.45 22.12 -41.03
CA PHE A 64 19.45 21.68 -40.04
C PHE A 64 18.97 22.00 -38.62
N ALA A 65 18.42 23.20 -38.40
CA ALA A 65 17.89 23.61 -37.12
C ALA A 65 16.70 22.74 -36.69
N GLU A 66 15.81 22.38 -37.63
CA GLU A 66 14.68 21.47 -37.36
C GLU A 66 15.15 20.08 -36.93
N VAL A 67 16.19 19.53 -37.57
CA VAL A 67 16.72 18.23 -37.17
C VAL A 67 17.41 18.29 -35.81
N CYS A 68 18.15 19.36 -35.52
CA CYS A 68 18.72 19.59 -34.19
C CYS A 68 17.64 19.68 -33.09
N GLN A 69 16.51 20.34 -33.38
CA GLN A 69 15.38 20.37 -32.46
C GLN A 69 14.77 18.98 -32.23
N GLN A 70 14.70 18.13 -33.27
CA GLN A 70 14.25 16.75 -33.13
C GLN A 70 15.18 15.94 -32.23
N VAL A 71 16.50 16.11 -32.35
CA VAL A 71 17.49 15.47 -31.47
C VAL A 71 17.25 15.88 -30.02
N ILE A 72 17.14 17.18 -29.74
CA ILE A 72 16.86 17.71 -28.39
C ILE A 72 15.58 17.12 -27.82
N ALA A 73 14.52 17.05 -28.63
CA ALA A 73 13.24 16.48 -28.19
C ALA A 73 13.34 14.98 -27.86
N ILE A 74 14.12 14.21 -28.64
CA ILE A 74 14.36 12.79 -28.38
C ILE A 74 15.21 12.61 -27.12
N GLU A 75 16.25 13.42 -26.92
CA GLU A 75 17.08 13.39 -25.71
C GLU A 75 16.27 13.68 -24.44
N GLN A 76 15.37 14.67 -24.50
CA GLN A 76 14.45 14.97 -23.39
C GLN A 76 13.52 13.78 -23.09
N LYS A 77 13.01 13.09 -24.11
CA LYS A 77 12.20 11.87 -23.92
C LYS A 77 13.01 10.74 -23.30
N ILE A 78 14.27 10.56 -23.72
CA ILE A 78 15.17 9.57 -23.12
C ILE A 78 15.42 9.91 -21.65
N ALA A 79 15.69 11.17 -21.32
CA ALA A 79 15.91 11.61 -19.95
C ALA A 79 14.68 11.38 -19.07
N ALA A 80 13.48 11.70 -19.57
CA ALA A 80 12.22 11.44 -18.87
C ALA A 80 12.00 9.94 -18.62
N LYS A 81 12.25 9.09 -19.63
CA LYS A 81 12.14 7.63 -19.51
C LYS A 81 13.19 7.04 -18.56
N GLN A 82 14.40 7.60 -18.54
CA GLN A 82 15.43 7.20 -17.58
C GLN A 82 15.00 7.54 -16.14
N GLU A 83 14.31 8.64 -15.92
CA GLU A 83 13.77 8.98 -14.60
C GLU A 83 12.60 8.06 -14.22
N GLU A 84 11.71 7.74 -15.15
CA GLU A 84 10.65 6.73 -14.95
C GLU A 84 11.26 5.38 -14.53
N LEU A 85 12.34 4.94 -15.19
CA LEU A 85 13.06 3.72 -14.84
C LEU A 85 13.64 3.78 -13.41
N LYS A 86 14.19 4.93 -12.99
CA LYS A 86 14.68 5.11 -11.61
C LYS A 86 13.53 4.99 -10.60
N GLN A 87 12.37 5.58 -10.90
CA GLN A 87 11.19 5.49 -10.03
C GLN A 87 10.66 4.06 -9.93
N ILE A 88 10.58 3.33 -11.06
CA ILE A 88 10.20 1.92 -11.07
C ILE A 88 11.18 1.09 -10.23
N ASN A 89 12.49 1.35 -10.36
CA ASN A 89 13.50 0.65 -9.59
C ASN A 89 13.44 1.01 -8.08
N ALA A 90 13.09 2.25 -7.73
CA ALA A 90 12.91 2.69 -6.36
C ALA A 90 11.59 2.23 -5.72
N ARG A 91 10.65 1.70 -6.50
CA ARG A 91 9.34 1.22 -6.01
C ARG A 91 9.54 0.11 -4.97
N VAL A 92 8.93 0.31 -3.79
CA VAL A 92 8.98 -0.62 -2.64
C VAL A 92 7.64 -1.32 -2.49
N TRP A 93 7.66 -2.62 -2.23
CA TRP A 93 6.46 -3.39 -1.88
C TRP A 93 5.91 -2.91 -0.53
N GLN A 94 4.69 -2.38 -0.53
CA GLN A 94 3.94 -2.12 0.69
C GLN A 94 2.94 -3.25 0.89
N ALA A 95 3.10 -4.00 1.99
CA ALA A 95 2.13 -5.02 2.34
C ALA A 95 0.78 -4.32 2.61
N PRO A 96 -0.35 -4.88 2.10
CA PRO A 96 -1.66 -4.35 2.41
C PRO A 96 -1.83 -4.34 3.92
N GLN A 97 -1.82 -3.14 4.51
CA GLN A 97 -2.12 -2.98 5.92
C GLN A 97 -3.57 -3.46 6.11
N PRO A 98 -3.85 -4.28 7.13
CA PRO A 98 -5.24 -4.47 7.53
C PRO A 98 -5.78 -3.06 7.81
N GLN A 99 -6.77 -2.62 7.03
CA GLN A 99 -7.41 -1.33 7.23
C GLN A 99 -7.83 -1.28 8.70
N GLN A 100 -7.12 -0.49 9.50
CA GLN A 100 -7.58 -0.08 10.82
C GLN A 100 -8.70 0.93 10.60
N GLN A 101 -9.81 0.44 10.08
CA GLN A 101 -11.09 1.11 10.19
C GLN A 101 -11.94 0.33 11.20
N TYR A 102 -11.34 0.06 12.36
CA TYR A 102 -12.08 -0.03 13.60
C TYR A 102 -12.14 1.41 14.13
N THR A 103 -13.05 2.22 13.59
CA THR A 103 -13.56 3.32 14.38
C THR A 103 -14.18 2.67 15.60
N ALA A 104 -13.54 2.83 16.76
CA ALA A 104 -14.21 2.59 18.02
C ALA A 104 -15.58 3.30 17.95
N PRO A 105 -16.69 2.66 18.38
CA PRO A 105 -17.96 3.35 18.44
C PRO A 105 -17.73 4.65 19.24
N PRO A 106 -18.29 5.79 18.81
CA PRO A 106 -18.11 7.03 19.56
C PRO A 106 -18.61 6.80 20.98
N THR A 107 -17.70 6.78 21.95
CA THR A 107 -18.02 6.99 23.35
C THR A 107 -18.40 8.46 23.51
N THR A 108 -19.55 8.86 22.96
CA THR A 108 -20.36 9.90 23.58
C THR A 108 -20.94 9.29 24.84
N TYR A 109 -20.11 9.23 25.89
CA TYR A 109 -20.63 9.23 27.24
C TYR A 109 -21.33 10.58 27.38
N ALA A 110 -22.66 10.57 27.18
CA ALA A 110 -23.48 11.62 27.75
C ALA A 110 -23.12 11.67 29.25
N PRO A 111 -22.88 12.85 29.83
CA PRO A 111 -22.76 12.94 31.27
C PRO A 111 -24.02 12.27 31.87
N PRO A 112 -23.89 11.43 32.91
CA PRO A 112 -25.06 10.85 33.54
C PRO A 112 -26.00 12.00 33.93
N PRO A 113 -27.31 11.87 33.71
CA PRO A 113 -28.26 12.90 34.14
C PRO A 113 -27.97 13.20 35.62
N SER A 114 -27.85 14.49 35.94
CA SER A 114 -27.70 14.94 37.32
C SER A 114 -28.84 14.32 38.12
N TYR A 115 -28.51 13.40 39.01
CA TYR A 115 -29.49 12.78 39.89
C TYR A 115 -30.05 13.87 40.79
N SER A 116 -31.29 14.30 40.51
CA SER A 116 -32.14 14.89 41.53
C SER A 116 -32.22 13.87 42.66
N ALA A 117 -31.90 14.31 43.88
CA ALA A 117 -31.95 13.46 45.06
C ALA A 117 -33.29 12.69 45.13
N PRO A 118 -33.27 11.37 45.35
CA PRO A 118 -34.52 10.61 45.50
C PRO A 118 -35.24 11.05 46.78
N PRO A 119 -36.59 11.04 46.80
CA PRO A 119 -37.33 11.31 48.02
C PRO A 119 -36.96 10.30 49.11
N GLN A 120 -36.72 10.82 50.31
CA GLN A 120 -36.36 10.07 51.51
C GLN A 120 -37.41 8.97 51.76
N GLY A 121 -37.01 7.69 51.72
CA GLY A 121 -37.91 6.59 52.03
C GLY A 121 -37.59 5.24 51.38
N TYR A 122 -36.65 5.16 50.44
CA TYR A 122 -36.27 3.88 49.84
C TYR A 122 -35.22 3.15 50.68
N THR A 123 -35.63 2.10 51.38
CA THR A 123 -34.72 1.05 51.84
C THR A 123 -34.35 0.18 50.63
N PRO A 124 -33.06 0.05 50.26
CA PRO A 124 -32.67 -0.81 49.16
C PRO A 124 -33.05 -2.27 49.46
N PRO A 125 -33.56 -3.04 48.49
CA PRO A 125 -33.79 -4.47 48.67
C PRO A 125 -32.45 -5.19 48.85
N PRO A 126 -32.40 -6.27 49.66
CA PRO A 126 -31.16 -6.98 49.94
C PRO A 126 -30.53 -7.54 48.66
N PRO A 127 -29.19 -7.53 48.54
CA PRO A 127 -28.50 -8.05 47.36
C PRO A 127 -28.84 -9.54 47.15
N PRO A 128 -29.05 -9.98 45.89
CA PRO A 128 -29.29 -11.39 45.61
C PRO A 128 -28.07 -12.23 46.01
N PRO A 129 -28.29 -13.44 46.54
CA PRO A 129 -27.22 -14.28 47.06
C PRO A 129 -26.19 -14.59 45.98
N GLN A 130 -24.93 -14.28 46.26
CA GLN A 130 -23.79 -14.72 45.46
C GLN A 130 -23.82 -16.24 45.39
N GLY A 131 -24.03 -16.75 44.17
CA GLY A 131 -24.19 -18.16 43.86
C GLY A 131 -23.11 -19.01 44.52
N SER A 132 -23.59 -19.96 45.31
CA SER A 132 -22.82 -21.00 45.99
C SER A 132 -22.00 -21.84 44.98
N GLY A 133 -20.72 -21.50 44.84
CA GLY A 133 -19.59 -22.42 45.00
C GLY A 133 -19.46 -23.64 44.10
N LYS A 134 -19.13 -23.43 42.82
CA LYS A 134 -18.20 -24.33 42.10
C LYS A 134 -17.07 -23.52 41.51
N PHE A 135 -15.86 -24.07 41.55
CA PHE A 135 -14.67 -23.43 40.97
C PHE A 135 -14.31 -24.13 39.67
N CYS A 136 -13.91 -23.36 38.67
CA CYS A 136 -13.48 -23.91 37.40
C CYS A 136 -12.24 -24.80 37.61
N PRO A 137 -12.24 -26.08 37.18
CA PRO A 137 -11.10 -26.97 37.38
C PRO A 137 -9.87 -26.57 36.54
N SER A 138 -10.05 -25.77 35.49
CA SER A 138 -8.92 -25.29 34.67
C SER A 138 -8.24 -24.04 35.19
N CYS A 139 -8.94 -23.14 35.90
CA CYS A 139 -8.36 -21.84 36.30
C CYS A 139 -8.69 -21.39 37.72
N GLY A 140 -9.53 -22.13 38.45
CA GLY A 140 -9.83 -21.87 39.85
C GLY A 140 -10.75 -20.69 40.12
N THR A 141 -11.36 -20.05 39.11
CA THR A 141 -12.34 -18.97 39.36
C THR A 141 -13.72 -19.52 39.67
N PRO A 142 -14.49 -18.87 40.58
CA PRO A 142 -15.85 -19.29 40.88
C PRO A 142 -16.73 -19.16 39.65
N VAL A 143 -17.45 -20.22 39.32
CA VAL A 143 -18.40 -20.32 38.21
C VAL A 143 -19.77 -20.72 38.74
N ASN A 144 -20.82 -20.21 38.10
CA ASN A 144 -22.19 -20.60 38.45
C ASN A 144 -22.53 -21.96 37.81
N ASP A 145 -23.30 -22.78 38.53
CA ASP A 145 -23.69 -24.14 38.12
C ASP A 145 -24.47 -24.21 36.79
N THR A 146 -25.06 -23.09 36.36
CA THR A 146 -25.83 -23.00 35.11
C THR A 146 -24.95 -22.71 33.88
N THR A 147 -23.66 -22.40 34.05
CA THR A 147 -22.77 -22.05 32.94
C THR A 147 -22.06 -23.28 32.40
N LYS A 148 -22.24 -23.57 31.10
CA LYS A 148 -21.56 -24.69 30.42
C LYS A 148 -20.06 -24.44 30.19
N PHE A 149 -19.66 -23.17 30.13
CA PHE A 149 -18.28 -22.73 29.90
C PHE A 149 -17.90 -21.64 30.89
N CYS A 150 -16.65 -21.67 31.34
CA CYS A 150 -16.09 -20.70 32.27
C CYS A 150 -15.85 -19.38 31.54
N SER A 151 -16.46 -18.30 32.04
CA SER A 151 -16.32 -16.97 31.44
C SER A 151 -14.90 -16.41 31.49
N ASN A 152 -14.03 -16.94 32.37
CA ASN A 152 -12.67 -16.44 32.53
C ASN A 152 -11.65 -17.14 31.60
N CYS A 153 -11.67 -18.48 31.53
CA CYS A 153 -10.69 -19.24 30.74
C CYS A 153 -11.29 -19.99 29.55
N GLY A 154 -12.61 -19.97 29.38
CA GLY A 154 -13.31 -20.67 28.30
C GLY A 154 -13.43 -22.19 28.48
N ALA A 155 -12.90 -22.76 29.58
CA ALA A 155 -12.98 -24.19 29.83
C ALA A 155 -14.42 -24.64 30.11
N LYS A 156 -14.80 -25.84 29.65
CA LYS A 156 -16.12 -26.41 29.90
C LYS A 156 -16.22 -26.85 31.37
N VAL A 157 -17.25 -26.37 32.08
CA VAL A 157 -17.41 -26.56 33.55
C VAL A 157 -18.61 -27.43 33.92
N GLN A 158 -19.42 -27.84 32.94
CA GLN A 158 -20.57 -28.72 33.09
C GLN A 158 -20.49 -29.93 32.14
#